data_AF-A0A949N4H1-F1
#
_entry.id   AF-A0A949N4H1-F1
#
_cell.length_a   1.000
_cell.length_b   1.000
_cell.length_c   1.000
_cell.angle_alpha   90.00
_cell.angle_beta   90.00
_cell.angle_gamma   90.00
#
_symmetry.space_group_name_H-M   'P 1'
#
loop_
_entity.id
_entity.type
_entity.pdbx_description
1 polymer ?
#
loop_
_entity_poly.entity_id
_entity_poly.type
_entity_poly.pdbx_seq_one_letter_code
_entity_poly.pdbx_strand_id
1 'polypeptide(L)'
;MIEYLILAFAPGIFWMWFFWRKDTYDREPLRLLLRTFILGAAVVVPVAGVEELFVFGEGIIAMMMVGIFEETAKFLPVVLYVYKRPEFDEVMDGIIYATAASLGFASLENLFYILSFGPSVMIGRAILSTLGHVLFSSFWGYSLGLKKITGKNTVLVGLIGASVAHGIYNIVLMAQFWFVNILAIPFMWVLYSSMTGKIKQSLKMSPFRRLRRQVTPSPARSLSCPSCGITIPHGAKFCPRCGSSVLPATEPLLCPQCGTALPPGSVFCPQCGKKII
;
A
#
# COMPACT_ATOMS: atom_id res chain seq x y z
N MET A 1 -16.67 20.09 -15.54
CA MET A 1 -17.05 18.86 -14.78
C MET A 1 -15.93 17.81 -14.76
N ILE A 2 -15.46 17.31 -15.91
CA ILE A 2 -14.36 16.30 -15.92
C ILE A 2 -13.08 16.84 -15.25
N GLU A 3 -12.72 18.10 -15.51
CA GLU A 3 -11.56 18.75 -14.90
C GLU A 3 -11.59 18.74 -13.36
N TYR A 4 -12.78 18.92 -12.76
CA TYR A 4 -12.93 18.93 -11.30
C TYR A 4 -12.73 17.53 -10.71
N LEU A 5 -13.21 16.51 -11.42
CA LEU A 5 -12.94 15.12 -11.04
C LEU A 5 -11.44 14.80 -11.13
N ILE A 6 -10.77 15.26 -12.18
CA ILE A 6 -9.32 15.07 -12.32
C ILE A 6 -8.58 15.75 -11.17
N LEU A 7 -8.88 17.02 -10.89
CA LEU A 7 -8.24 17.78 -9.82
C LEU A 7 -8.48 17.15 -8.44
N ALA A 8 -9.68 16.66 -8.17
CA ALA A 8 -10.04 16.04 -6.89
C ALA A 8 -9.38 14.67 -6.67
N PHE A 9 -9.34 13.82 -7.72
CA PHE A 9 -8.91 12.43 -7.60
C PHE A 9 -7.44 12.18 -7.94
N ALA A 10 -6.81 13.01 -8.79
CA ALA A 10 -5.42 12.80 -9.19
C ALA A 10 -4.43 12.79 -8.00
N PRO A 11 -4.52 13.70 -7.01
CA PRO A 11 -3.67 13.64 -5.81
C PRO A 11 -3.89 12.35 -5.02
N GLY A 12 -5.16 11.92 -4.90
CA GLY A 12 -5.58 10.67 -4.27
C GLY A 12 -4.87 9.46 -4.90
N ILE A 13 -4.97 9.35 -6.22
CA ILE A 13 -4.36 8.27 -7.00
C ILE A 13 -2.83 8.30 -6.88
N PHE A 14 -2.21 9.48 -6.98
CA PHE A 14 -0.77 9.64 -6.87
C PHE A 14 -0.24 9.14 -5.52
N TRP A 15 -0.84 9.58 -4.42
CA TRP A 15 -0.42 9.17 -3.08
C TRP A 15 -0.69 7.70 -2.81
N MET A 16 -1.80 7.15 -3.34
CA MET A 16 -2.09 5.72 -3.24
C MET A 16 -0.98 4.90 -3.90
N TRP A 17 -0.61 5.26 -5.12
CA TRP A 17 0.51 4.64 -5.83
C TRP A 17 1.83 4.79 -5.08
N PHE A 18 2.11 5.97 -4.52
CA PHE A 18 3.34 6.22 -3.76
C PHE A 18 3.45 5.33 -2.52
N PHE A 19 2.39 5.20 -1.72
CA PHE A 19 2.39 4.35 -0.52
C PHE A 19 2.34 2.86 -0.87
N TRP A 20 1.56 2.46 -1.87
CA TRP A 20 1.52 1.07 -2.35
C TRP A 20 2.89 0.58 -2.81
N ARG A 21 3.74 1.43 -3.39
CA ARG A 21 5.12 1.05 -3.73
C ARG A 21 6.04 0.83 -2.53
N LYS A 22 5.69 1.33 -1.34
CA LYS A 22 6.47 1.09 -0.10
C LYS A 22 6.23 -0.30 0.45
N ASP A 23 5.11 -0.90 0.10
CA ASP A 23 4.85 -2.30 0.35
C ASP A 23 5.77 -3.16 -0.53
N THR A 24 6.65 -3.88 0.15
CA THR A 24 7.87 -4.46 -0.44
C THR A 24 7.79 -5.97 -0.59
N TYR A 25 7.11 -6.67 0.32
CA TYR A 25 7.22 -8.12 0.42
C TYR A 25 5.96 -8.82 -0.07
N ASP A 26 4.78 -8.38 0.34
CA ASP A 26 3.52 -8.89 -0.18
C ASP A 26 2.55 -7.76 -0.52
N ARG A 27 2.45 -7.43 -1.82
CA ARG A 27 1.68 -6.26 -2.24
C ARG A 27 0.20 -6.56 -2.27
N GLU A 28 -0.55 -5.68 -1.61
CA GLU A 28 -2.00 -5.78 -1.57
C GLU A 28 -2.67 -5.75 -2.96
N PRO A 29 -3.70 -6.59 -3.19
CA PRO A 29 -4.38 -6.67 -4.46
C PRO A 29 -5.19 -5.40 -4.73
N LEU A 30 -5.03 -4.85 -5.93
CA LEU A 30 -5.67 -3.59 -6.36
C LEU A 30 -7.18 -3.57 -6.16
N ARG A 31 -7.86 -4.72 -6.26
CA ARG A 31 -9.30 -4.84 -6.01
C ARG A 31 -9.68 -4.47 -4.58
N LEU A 32 -8.90 -4.88 -3.59
CA LEU A 32 -9.19 -4.55 -2.19
C LEU A 32 -8.90 -3.08 -1.92
N LEU A 33 -7.79 -2.57 -2.44
CA LEU A 33 -7.43 -1.14 -2.35
C LEU A 33 -8.51 -0.25 -2.97
N LEU A 34 -8.98 -0.58 -4.18
CA LEU A 34 -10.03 0.18 -4.85
C LEU A 34 -11.34 0.16 -4.07
N ARG A 35 -11.76 -0.99 -3.53
CA ARG A 35 -12.98 -1.08 -2.72
C ARG A 35 -12.86 -0.31 -1.41
N THR A 36 -11.72 -0.41 -0.72
CA THR A 36 -11.45 0.35 0.51
C THR A 36 -11.43 1.86 0.22
N PHE A 37 -10.86 2.28 -0.91
CA PHE A 37 -10.91 3.66 -1.39
C PHE A 37 -12.35 4.13 -1.63
N ILE A 38 -13.17 3.36 -2.35
CA ILE A 38 -14.58 3.72 -2.60
C ILE A 38 -15.36 3.81 -1.29
N LEU A 39 -15.15 2.87 -0.36
CA LEU A 39 -15.79 2.91 0.95
C LEU A 39 -15.33 4.13 1.77
N GLY A 40 -14.05 4.50 1.67
CA GLY A 40 -13.51 5.72 2.26
C GLY A 40 -14.14 7.00 1.69
N ALA A 41 -14.35 7.05 0.38
CA ALA A 41 -15.09 8.14 -0.25
C ALA A 41 -16.56 8.17 0.22
N ALA A 42 -17.21 7.02 0.29
CA ALA A 42 -18.62 6.92 0.67
C ALA A 42 -18.90 7.44 2.08
N VAL A 43 -17.97 7.28 3.03
CA VAL A 43 -18.16 7.77 4.41
C VAL A 43 -18.05 9.29 4.57
N VAL A 44 -17.61 10.04 3.55
CA VAL A 44 -17.61 11.52 3.59
C VAL A 44 -19.03 12.07 3.73
N VAL A 45 -19.99 11.52 2.98
CA VAL A 45 -21.38 12.01 2.97
C VAL A 45 -22.06 11.91 4.35
N PRO A 46 -22.10 10.73 5.01
CA PRO A 46 -22.69 10.66 6.35
C PRO A 46 -21.91 11.46 7.39
N VAL A 47 -20.59 11.63 7.25
CA VAL A 47 -19.80 12.49 8.15
C VAL A 47 -20.17 13.95 8.00
N ALA A 48 -20.24 14.46 6.76
CA ALA A 48 -20.67 15.83 6.48
C ALA A 48 -22.09 16.09 7.02
N GLY A 49 -23.00 15.12 6.88
CA GLY A 49 -24.34 15.21 7.47
C GLY A 49 -24.32 15.25 9.00
N VAL A 50 -23.44 14.48 9.66
CA VAL A 50 -23.25 14.55 11.11
C VAL A 50 -22.68 15.91 11.51
N GLU A 51 -21.70 16.44 10.79
CA GLU A 51 -21.09 17.74 11.07
C GLU A 51 -22.09 18.91 10.87
N GLU A 52 -23.03 18.77 9.94
CA GLU A 52 -24.10 19.75 9.73
C GLU A 52 -25.20 19.67 10.81
N LEU A 53 -25.57 18.45 11.22
CA LEU A 53 -26.62 18.23 12.23
C LEU A 53 -26.16 18.52 13.65
N PHE A 54 -24.89 18.26 13.96
CA PHE A 54 -24.31 18.46 15.28
C PHE A 54 -23.40 19.69 15.27
N VAL A 55 -23.90 20.80 15.81
CA VAL A 55 -23.06 21.98 16.06
C VAL A 55 -22.09 21.65 17.19
N PHE A 56 -20.86 21.26 16.83
CA PHE A 56 -19.82 20.85 17.78
C PHE A 56 -19.12 22.03 18.50
N GLY A 57 -19.87 23.09 18.82
CA GLY A 57 -19.34 24.36 19.31
C GLY A 57 -18.67 25.18 18.20
N GLU A 58 -17.83 26.14 18.61
CA GLU A 58 -17.12 27.04 17.69
C GLU A 58 -15.59 27.00 17.91
N GLY A 59 -14.85 27.50 16.94
CA GLY A 59 -13.39 27.67 17.03
C GLY A 59 -12.66 26.34 17.23
N ILE A 60 -11.74 26.31 18.21
CA ILE A 60 -10.83 25.17 18.45
C ILE A 60 -11.58 23.86 18.71
N ILE A 61 -12.70 23.91 19.44
CA ILE A 61 -13.47 22.71 19.80
C ILE A 61 -14.04 22.06 18.53
N ALA A 62 -14.66 22.86 17.65
CA ALA A 62 -15.20 22.37 16.38
C ALA A 62 -14.10 21.71 15.53
N MET A 63 -12.93 22.35 15.40
CA MET A 63 -11.81 21.83 14.61
C MET A 63 -11.28 20.48 15.12
N MET A 64 -11.25 20.31 16.45
CA MET A 64 -10.87 19.03 17.07
C MET A 64 -11.93 17.95 16.85
N MET A 65 -13.21 18.31 16.94
CA MET A 65 -14.31 17.37 16.73
C MET A 65 -14.36 16.86 15.29
N VAL A 66 -14.15 17.71 14.28
CA VAL A 66 -13.99 17.30 12.87
C VAL A 66 -12.91 16.21 12.76
N GLY A 67 -11.73 16.45 13.34
CA GLY A 67 -10.64 15.46 13.35
C GLY A 67 -11.02 14.11 14.00
N ILE A 68 -11.87 14.13 15.04
CA ILE A 68 -12.36 12.91 15.69
C ILE A 68 -13.35 12.16 14.81
N PHE A 69 -14.36 12.85 14.28
CA PHE A 69 -15.42 12.21 13.48
C PHE A 69 -14.87 11.67 12.17
N GLU A 70 -14.08 12.46 11.46
CA GLU A 70 -13.53 12.03 10.18
C GLU A 70 -12.58 10.83 10.32
N GLU A 71 -11.65 10.85 11.28
CA GLU A 71 -10.71 9.72 11.44
C GLU A 71 -11.43 8.46 11.92
N THR A 72 -12.45 8.59 12.77
CA THR A 72 -13.30 7.47 13.18
C THR A 72 -14.08 6.91 11.98
N ALA A 73 -14.63 7.78 11.13
CA ALA A 73 -15.36 7.37 9.95
C ALA A 73 -14.48 6.65 8.92
N LYS A 74 -13.24 7.12 8.69
CA LYS A 74 -12.25 6.46 7.81
C LYS A 74 -11.79 5.10 8.37
N PHE A 75 -11.75 4.97 9.70
CA PHE A 75 -11.38 3.72 10.38
C PHE A 75 -12.41 2.60 10.18
N LEU A 76 -13.70 2.92 10.20
CA LEU A 76 -14.80 1.96 10.08
C LEU A 76 -14.73 1.06 8.84
N PRO A 77 -14.61 1.56 7.59
CA PRO A 77 -14.56 0.69 6.42
C PRO A 77 -13.36 -0.25 6.47
N VAL A 78 -12.21 0.15 7.03
CA VAL A 78 -11.05 -0.73 7.16
C VAL A 78 -11.35 -1.90 8.12
N VAL A 79 -11.91 -1.61 9.29
CA VAL A 79 -12.24 -2.65 10.28
C VAL A 79 -13.36 -3.57 9.83
N LEU A 80 -14.39 -3.01 9.19
CA LEU A 80 -15.56 -3.77 8.77
C LEU A 80 -15.32 -4.59 7.50
N TYR A 81 -14.51 -4.09 6.56
CA TYR A 81 -14.35 -4.70 5.23
C TYR A 81 -13.07 -5.53 5.04
N VAL A 82 -11.90 -5.01 5.43
CA VAL A 82 -10.58 -5.63 5.12
C VAL A 82 -9.93 -6.30 6.33
N TYR A 83 -10.18 -5.86 7.55
CA TYR A 83 -9.50 -6.39 8.74
C TYR A 83 -9.65 -7.90 8.94
N LYS A 84 -10.78 -8.50 8.56
CA LYS A 84 -11.01 -9.96 8.69
C LYS A 84 -10.55 -10.78 7.48
N ARG A 85 -10.09 -10.12 6.42
CA ARG A 85 -9.67 -10.80 5.20
C ARG A 85 -8.31 -11.48 5.38
N PRO A 86 -8.07 -12.60 4.66
CA PRO A 86 -6.79 -13.29 4.70
C PRO A 86 -5.65 -12.44 4.12
N GLU A 87 -5.95 -11.56 3.17
CA GLU A 87 -4.95 -10.68 2.54
C GLU A 87 -4.34 -9.64 3.50
N PHE A 88 -4.97 -9.37 4.64
CA PHE A 88 -4.36 -8.50 5.66
C PHE A 88 -3.55 -9.40 6.61
N ASP A 89 -2.27 -9.60 6.33
CA ASP A 89 -1.39 -10.54 7.02
C ASP A 89 -0.01 -9.95 7.40
N GLU A 90 0.22 -8.66 7.13
CA GLU A 90 1.35 -7.87 7.61
C GLU A 90 0.91 -6.63 8.42
N VAL A 91 1.85 -6.07 9.19
CA VAL A 91 1.63 -4.78 9.87
C VAL A 91 1.56 -3.63 8.84
N MET A 92 2.26 -3.79 7.71
CA MET A 92 2.32 -2.80 6.63
C MET A 92 0.93 -2.61 5.98
N ASP A 93 0.16 -3.67 5.84
CA ASP A 93 -1.18 -3.70 5.26
C ASP A 93 -2.14 -2.76 5.97
N GLY A 94 -2.04 -2.70 7.30
CA GLY A 94 -2.79 -1.75 8.10
C GLY A 94 -2.55 -0.30 7.68
N ILE A 95 -1.30 0.05 7.35
CA ILE A 95 -0.94 1.38 6.82
C ILE A 95 -1.52 1.55 5.39
N ILE A 96 -1.38 0.55 4.53
CA ILE A 96 -1.81 0.61 3.14
C ILE A 96 -3.34 0.72 3.01
N TYR A 97 -4.10 -0.07 3.77
CA TYR A 97 -5.56 0.00 3.78
C TYR A 97 -6.09 1.28 4.41
N ALA A 98 -5.46 1.77 5.49
CA ALA A 98 -5.80 3.06 6.06
C ALA A 98 -5.55 4.21 5.07
N THR A 99 -4.43 4.15 4.34
CA THR A 99 -4.10 5.08 3.26
C THR A 99 -5.15 5.02 2.15
N ALA A 100 -5.59 3.84 1.74
CA ALA A 100 -6.63 3.69 0.71
C ALA A 100 -7.95 4.33 1.15
N ALA A 101 -8.42 4.04 2.36
CA ALA A 101 -9.65 4.63 2.91
C ALA A 101 -9.53 6.16 3.01
N SER A 102 -8.42 6.67 3.54
CA SER A 102 -8.25 8.11 3.74
C SER A 102 -8.07 8.89 2.44
N LEU A 103 -7.46 8.30 1.41
CA LEU A 103 -7.37 8.93 0.09
C LEU A 103 -8.70 8.94 -0.64
N GLY A 104 -9.53 7.91 -0.47
CA GLY A 104 -10.90 7.91 -0.95
C GLY A 104 -11.71 9.05 -0.34
N PHE A 105 -11.60 9.19 0.99
CA PHE A 105 -12.21 10.29 1.74
C PHE A 105 -11.72 11.65 1.21
N ALA A 106 -10.41 11.86 1.18
CA ALA A 106 -9.79 13.12 0.77
C ALA A 106 -10.14 13.50 -0.68
N SER A 107 -10.27 12.52 -1.59
CA SER A 107 -10.65 12.79 -2.98
C SER A 107 -12.08 13.29 -3.11
N LEU A 108 -13.06 12.69 -2.41
CA LEU A 108 -14.43 13.19 -2.46
C LEU A 108 -14.58 14.51 -1.70
N GLU A 109 -13.88 14.67 -0.58
CA GLU A 109 -13.81 15.95 0.12
C GLU A 109 -13.23 17.05 -0.77
N ASN A 110 -12.10 16.80 -1.45
CA ASN A 110 -11.52 17.76 -2.40
C ASN A 110 -12.50 18.15 -3.51
N LEU A 111 -13.33 17.20 -3.99
CA LEU A 111 -14.38 17.52 -4.95
C LEU A 111 -15.38 18.52 -4.37
N PHE A 112 -15.85 18.32 -3.14
CA PHE A 112 -16.74 19.27 -2.47
C PHE A 112 -16.09 20.63 -2.25
N TYR A 113 -14.80 20.68 -1.87
CA TYR A 113 -14.07 21.95 -1.75
C TYR A 113 -13.95 22.68 -3.09
N ILE A 114 -13.65 21.98 -4.19
CA ILE A 114 -13.61 22.59 -5.53
C ILE A 114 -14.97 23.14 -5.92
N LEU A 115 -16.05 22.40 -5.63
CA LEU A 115 -17.41 22.84 -5.96
C LEU A 115 -17.85 24.06 -5.15
N SER A 116 -17.42 24.16 -3.89
CA SER A 116 -17.78 25.28 -3.00
C SER A 116 -16.91 26.53 -3.17
N PHE A 117 -15.61 26.36 -3.43
CA PHE A 117 -14.62 27.45 -3.38
C PHE A 117 -13.85 27.66 -4.68
N GLY A 118 -14.10 26.84 -5.70
CA GLY A 118 -13.41 26.88 -6.99
C GLY A 118 -12.09 26.07 -7.01
N PRO A 119 -11.51 25.84 -8.19
CA PRO A 119 -10.36 24.94 -8.37
C PRO A 119 -9.04 25.44 -7.76
N SER A 120 -8.91 26.73 -7.47
CA SER A 120 -7.70 27.34 -6.90
C SER A 120 -7.32 26.76 -5.53
N VAL A 121 -8.31 26.28 -4.76
CA VAL A 121 -8.07 25.63 -3.45
C VAL A 121 -7.17 24.40 -3.54
N MET A 122 -7.09 23.78 -4.72
CA MET A 122 -6.28 22.58 -4.92
C MET A 122 -4.77 22.82 -4.86
N ILE A 123 -4.30 24.06 -5.03
CA ILE A 123 -2.86 24.39 -4.95
C ILE A 123 -2.28 23.94 -3.60
N GLY A 124 -2.98 24.24 -2.50
CA GLY A 124 -2.59 23.79 -1.16
C GLY A 124 -3.08 22.39 -0.84
N ARG A 125 -4.34 22.08 -1.22
CA ARG A 125 -5.00 20.83 -0.79
C ARG A 125 -4.43 19.57 -1.46
N ALA A 126 -3.99 19.66 -2.71
CA ALA A 126 -3.44 18.52 -3.45
C ALA A 126 -2.20 17.92 -2.78
N ILE A 127 -1.37 18.75 -2.16
CA ILE A 127 -0.13 18.31 -1.51
C ILE A 127 -0.34 18.18 -0.01
N LEU A 128 -0.73 19.26 0.66
CA LEU A 128 -0.66 19.33 2.11
C LEU A 128 -1.81 18.57 2.78
N SER A 129 -3.06 18.86 2.41
CA SER A 129 -4.23 18.23 3.04
C SER A 129 -4.33 16.77 2.63
N THR A 130 -4.17 16.46 1.34
CA THR A 130 -4.24 15.07 0.86
C THR A 130 -3.17 14.18 1.51
N LEU A 131 -1.92 14.66 1.65
CA LEU A 131 -0.89 13.95 2.42
C LEU A 131 -1.23 13.89 3.91
N GLY A 132 -1.88 14.92 4.47
CA GLY A 132 -2.39 14.97 5.84
C GLY A 132 -3.29 13.77 6.14
N HIS A 133 -4.34 13.58 5.33
CA HIS A 133 -5.25 12.43 5.47
C HIS A 133 -4.52 11.08 5.45
N VAL A 134 -3.51 10.92 4.58
CA VAL A 134 -2.70 9.70 4.57
C VAL A 134 -1.96 9.53 5.89
N LEU A 135 -1.27 10.57 6.34
CA LEU A 135 -0.43 10.51 7.53
C LEU A 135 -1.26 10.26 8.79
N PHE A 136 -2.36 11.00 9.00
CA PHE A 136 -3.24 10.83 10.15
C PHE A 136 -3.77 9.40 10.20
N SER A 137 -4.40 8.94 9.12
CA SER A 137 -5.04 7.63 9.11
C SER A 137 -4.05 6.47 9.21
N SER A 138 -2.86 6.63 8.67
CA SER A 138 -1.80 5.63 8.77
C SER A 138 -1.35 5.37 10.22
N PHE A 139 -1.56 6.29 11.18
CA PHE A 139 -1.22 6.03 12.59
C PHE A 139 -2.13 4.98 13.21
N TRP A 140 -3.46 5.09 13.04
CA TRP A 140 -4.37 4.04 13.48
C TRP A 140 -4.25 2.80 12.60
N GLY A 141 -3.94 2.94 11.31
CA GLY A 141 -3.66 1.82 10.40
C GLY A 141 -2.50 0.95 10.89
N TYR A 142 -1.38 1.57 11.25
CA TYR A 142 -0.23 0.89 11.86
C TYR A 142 -0.61 0.17 13.16
N SER A 143 -1.37 0.82 14.05
CA SER A 143 -1.84 0.20 15.30
C SER A 143 -2.78 -0.99 15.05
N LEU A 144 -3.61 -0.92 14.00
CA LEU A 144 -4.48 -2.02 13.59
C LEU A 144 -3.67 -3.21 13.08
N GLY A 145 -2.64 -2.95 12.27
CA GLY A 145 -1.66 -3.94 11.84
C GLY A 145 -0.94 -4.59 13.01
N LEU A 146 -0.42 -3.80 13.95
CA LEU A 146 0.22 -4.31 15.17
C LEU A 146 -0.69 -5.23 15.96
N LYS A 147 -1.95 -4.83 16.16
CA LYS A 147 -2.94 -5.64 16.87
C LYS A 147 -3.16 -6.98 16.19
N LYS A 148 -3.35 -7.00 14.86
CA LYS A 148 -3.65 -8.23 14.13
C LYS A 148 -2.47 -9.20 14.11
N ILE A 149 -1.26 -8.70 13.88
CA ILE A 149 -0.08 -9.56 13.66
C ILE A 149 0.65 -9.92 14.95
N THR A 150 0.74 -8.98 15.90
CA THR A 150 1.53 -9.17 17.13
C THR A 150 0.68 -9.32 18.39
N GLY A 151 -0.64 -9.09 18.31
CA GLY A 151 -1.53 -9.02 19.47
C GLY A 151 -1.41 -7.72 20.28
N LYS A 152 -0.38 -6.89 20.05
CA LYS A 152 -0.20 -5.61 20.75
C LYS A 152 -1.29 -4.61 20.36
N ASN A 153 -2.26 -4.42 21.25
CA ASN A 153 -3.40 -3.54 21.00
C ASN A 153 -3.11 -2.07 21.36
N THR A 154 -2.72 -1.28 20.37
CA THR A 154 -2.56 0.20 20.48
C THR A 154 -3.56 0.95 19.61
N VAL A 155 -4.67 0.32 19.21
CA VAL A 155 -5.62 0.88 18.24
C VAL A 155 -6.22 2.20 18.75
N LEU A 156 -6.69 2.23 20.00
CA LEU A 156 -7.26 3.45 20.58
C LEU A 156 -6.24 4.59 20.65
N VAL A 157 -4.99 4.30 21.02
CA VAL A 157 -3.90 5.29 21.06
C VAL A 157 -3.60 5.81 19.65
N GLY A 158 -3.60 4.94 18.64
CA GLY A 158 -3.42 5.33 17.25
C GLY A 158 -4.55 6.21 16.73
N LEU A 159 -5.80 5.88 17.08
CA LEU A 159 -6.98 6.64 16.66
C LEU A 159 -7.03 8.02 17.34
N ILE A 160 -6.83 8.10 18.66
CA ILE A 160 -6.74 9.37 19.39
C ILE A 160 -5.60 10.22 18.84
N GLY A 161 -4.42 9.63 18.65
CA GLY A 161 -3.26 10.35 18.10
C GLY A 161 -3.52 10.91 16.70
N ALA A 162 -4.19 10.13 15.82
CA ALA A 162 -4.60 10.58 14.50
C ALA A 162 -5.63 11.71 14.56
N SER A 163 -6.69 11.56 15.36
CA SER A 163 -7.75 12.57 15.50
C SER A 163 -7.22 13.89 16.07
N VAL A 164 -6.35 13.82 17.09
CA VAL A 164 -5.70 15.01 17.66
C VAL A 164 -4.78 15.67 16.63
N ALA A 165 -3.96 14.89 15.92
CA ALA A 165 -3.08 15.43 14.88
C ALA A 165 -3.88 16.12 13.76
N HIS A 166 -5.01 15.54 13.38
CA HIS A 166 -5.90 16.12 12.38
C HIS A 166 -6.57 17.40 12.89
N GLY A 167 -7.10 17.40 14.11
CA GLY A 167 -7.66 18.62 14.72
C GLY A 167 -6.64 19.76 14.83
N ILE A 168 -5.40 19.45 15.23
CA ILE A 168 -4.29 20.42 15.24
C ILE A 168 -4.03 20.97 13.83
N TYR A 169 -4.03 20.11 12.81
CA TYR A 169 -3.87 20.54 11.42
C TYR A 169 -4.97 21.54 11.00
N ASN A 170 -6.22 21.25 11.35
CA ASN A 170 -7.35 22.13 11.08
C ASN A 170 -7.21 23.48 11.78
N ILE A 171 -6.82 23.48 13.07
CA ILE A 171 -6.56 24.71 13.83
C ILE A 171 -5.45 25.53 13.17
N VAL A 172 -4.36 24.89 12.75
CA VAL A 172 -3.22 25.55 12.11
C VAL A 172 -3.61 26.16 10.77
N LEU A 173 -4.42 25.49 9.95
CA LEU A 173 -4.84 26.02 8.65
C LEU A 173 -5.96 27.07 8.72
N MET A 174 -6.81 27.02 9.74
CA MET A 174 -7.92 27.96 9.92
C MET A 174 -7.52 29.22 10.71
N ALA A 175 -6.24 29.31 11.11
CA ALA A 175 -5.72 30.48 11.78
C ALA A 175 -5.76 31.72 10.87
N GLN A 176 -6.17 32.86 11.43
CA GLN A 176 -6.29 34.12 10.69
C GLN A 176 -4.94 34.69 10.25
N PHE A 177 -3.86 34.28 10.92
CA PHE A 177 -2.52 34.77 10.66
C PHE A 177 -1.76 33.82 9.74
N TRP A 178 -1.39 34.30 8.55
CA TRP A 178 -0.71 33.50 7.51
C TRP A 178 0.58 32.80 8.00
N PHE A 179 1.30 33.41 8.94
CA PHE A 179 2.53 32.83 9.48
C PHE A 179 2.26 31.60 10.38
N VAL A 180 1.06 31.48 10.96
CA VAL A 180 0.65 30.27 11.70
C VAL A 180 0.43 29.13 10.72
N ASN A 181 -0.17 29.39 9.55
CA ASN A 181 -0.41 28.38 8.53
C ASN A 181 0.89 27.72 8.04
N ILE A 182 2.02 28.44 8.07
CA ILE A 182 3.34 27.91 7.74
C ILE A 182 3.78 26.79 8.70
N LEU A 183 3.30 26.79 9.95
CA LEU A 183 3.58 25.74 10.93
C LEU A 183 3.04 24.37 10.50
N ALA A 184 2.13 24.30 9.53
CA ALA A 184 1.67 23.04 8.95
C ALA A 184 2.82 22.27 8.29
N ILE A 185 3.83 22.95 7.72
CA ILE A 185 4.96 22.30 7.05
C ILE A 185 5.83 21.49 8.04
N PRO A 186 6.41 22.10 9.12
CA PRO A 186 7.18 21.34 10.09
C PRO A 186 6.33 20.30 10.83
N PHE A 187 5.05 20.60 11.09
CA PHE A 187 4.13 19.61 11.67
C PHE A 187 3.98 18.36 10.80
N MET A 188 3.71 18.57 9.50
CA MET A 188 3.60 17.49 8.52
C MET A 188 4.93 16.74 8.35
N TRP A 189 6.07 17.43 8.41
CA TRP A 189 7.38 16.81 8.36
C TRP A 189 7.64 15.88 9.55
N VAL A 190 7.23 16.27 10.76
CA VAL A 190 7.32 15.41 11.97
C VAL A 190 6.47 14.16 11.80
N LEU A 191 5.21 14.32 11.37
CA LEU A 191 4.31 13.18 11.13
C LEU A 191 4.84 12.25 10.05
N TYR A 192 5.33 12.80 8.94
CA TYR A 192 5.94 12.02 7.86
C TYR A 192 7.16 11.25 8.36
N SER A 193 8.06 11.90 9.09
CA SER A 193 9.27 11.28 9.63
C SER A 193 8.93 10.14 10.58
N SER A 194 7.99 10.36 11.51
CA SER A 194 7.45 9.32 12.40
C SER A 194 6.86 8.14 11.60
N MET A 195 6.07 8.43 10.57
CA MET A 195 5.47 7.42 9.70
C MET A 195 6.52 6.60 8.94
N THR A 196 7.60 7.23 8.43
CA THR A 196 8.68 6.48 7.79
C THR A 196 9.36 5.50 8.75
N GLY A 197 9.48 5.86 10.03
CA GLY A 197 9.96 4.96 11.09
C GLY A 197 9.04 3.75 11.26
N LYS A 198 7.72 3.98 11.31
CA LYS A 198 6.71 2.91 11.43
C LYS A 198 6.66 1.99 10.21
N ILE A 199 6.79 2.54 9.00
CA ILE A 199 6.90 1.73 7.76
C ILE A 199 8.14 0.83 7.84
N LYS A 200 9.31 1.39 8.19
CA LYS A 200 10.54 0.59 8.36
C LYS A 200 10.39 -0.50 9.42
N GLN A 201 9.69 -0.21 10.52
CA GLN A 201 9.40 -1.19 11.56
C GLN A 201 8.46 -2.29 11.04
N SER A 202 7.38 -1.92 10.35
CA SER A 202 6.39 -2.85 9.76
C SER A 202 7.07 -3.82 8.80
N LEU A 203 7.90 -3.31 7.88
CA LEU A 203 8.68 -4.11 6.94
C LEU A 203 9.68 -5.04 7.63
N LYS A 204 10.23 -4.66 8.80
CA LYS A 204 11.11 -5.55 9.58
C LYS A 204 10.34 -6.72 10.21
N MET A 205 9.07 -6.51 10.57
CA MET A 205 8.18 -7.50 11.19
C MET A 205 7.49 -8.42 10.18
N SER A 206 7.54 -8.06 8.88
CA SER A 206 7.03 -8.86 7.76
C SER A 206 7.42 -10.35 7.86
N PRO A 207 6.46 -11.30 7.84
CA PRO A 207 6.76 -12.72 7.73
C PRO A 207 7.45 -13.06 6.39
N PHE A 208 7.10 -12.37 5.32
CA PHE A 208 7.63 -12.59 3.97
C PHE A 208 9.07 -12.09 3.77
N ARG A 209 9.58 -11.24 4.66
CA ARG A 209 10.99 -10.80 4.66
C ARG A 209 11.98 -11.97 4.73
N ARG A 210 11.66 -13.04 5.45
CA ARG A 210 12.53 -14.22 5.58
C ARG A 210 12.55 -15.06 4.31
N LEU A 211 11.40 -15.20 3.63
CA LEU A 211 11.29 -15.94 2.37
C LEU A 211 12.15 -15.30 1.27
N ARG A 212 12.16 -13.96 1.17
CA ARG A 212 13.03 -13.26 0.22
C ARG A 212 14.53 -13.47 0.48
N ARG A 213 14.95 -13.62 1.74
CA ARG A 213 16.36 -13.91 2.08
C ARG A 213 16.78 -15.33 1.72
N GLN A 214 15.86 -16.27 1.65
CA GLN A 214 16.18 -17.65 1.24
C GLN A 214 16.28 -17.79 -0.29
N VAL A 215 15.63 -16.91 -1.04
CA VAL A 215 15.62 -16.90 -2.51
C VAL A 215 16.75 -16.04 -3.10
N THR A 216 17.54 -15.29 -2.29
CA THR A 216 18.73 -14.63 -2.81
C THR A 216 19.65 -15.68 -3.42
N PRO A 217 20.06 -15.54 -4.69
CA PRO A 217 20.85 -16.56 -5.36
C PRO A 217 22.09 -16.80 -4.50
N SER A 218 22.30 -18.07 -4.13
CA SER A 218 23.59 -18.55 -3.64
C SER A 218 24.68 -17.92 -4.50
N PRO A 219 25.80 -17.43 -3.93
CA PRO A 219 26.90 -16.92 -4.73
C PRO A 219 27.16 -17.93 -5.85
N ALA A 220 27.03 -17.42 -7.07
CA ALA A 220 27.26 -18.09 -8.32
C ALA A 220 28.42 -19.08 -8.18
N ARG A 221 28.13 -20.39 -8.06
CA ARG A 221 29.18 -21.39 -8.22
C ARG A 221 29.60 -21.30 -9.68
N SER A 222 30.80 -20.76 -9.91
CA SER A 222 31.45 -20.75 -11.21
C SER A 222 31.48 -22.17 -11.74
N LEU A 223 30.65 -22.47 -12.74
CA LEU A 223 30.62 -23.78 -13.37
C LEU A 223 31.80 -23.91 -14.34
N SER A 224 32.55 -25.00 -14.21
CA SER A 224 33.59 -25.36 -15.17
C SER A 224 32.98 -26.21 -16.30
N CYS A 225 33.44 -25.96 -17.52
CA CYS A 225 33.03 -26.74 -18.69
C CYS A 225 33.46 -28.22 -18.54
N PRO A 226 32.55 -29.19 -18.65
CA PRO A 226 32.91 -30.62 -18.53
C PRO A 226 33.78 -31.12 -19.69
N SER A 227 33.79 -30.43 -20.84
CA SER A 227 34.56 -30.85 -22.02
C SER A 227 35.96 -30.25 -22.09
N CYS A 228 36.16 -29.02 -21.60
CA CYS A 228 37.43 -28.31 -21.77
C CYS A 228 37.94 -27.57 -20.53
N GLY A 229 37.23 -27.68 -19.40
CA GLY A 229 37.68 -27.22 -18.08
C GLY A 229 37.63 -25.71 -17.83
N ILE A 230 37.26 -24.88 -18.81
CA ILE A 230 37.21 -23.42 -18.58
C ILE A 230 36.04 -23.03 -17.70
N THR A 231 36.21 -21.94 -16.95
CA THR A 231 35.11 -21.32 -16.21
C THR A 231 34.12 -20.67 -17.16
N ILE A 232 32.83 -20.97 -16.99
CA ILE A 232 31.77 -20.48 -17.86
C ILE A 232 31.02 -19.31 -17.18
N PRO A 233 30.70 -18.23 -17.90
CA PRO A 233 29.86 -17.15 -17.39
C PRO A 233 28.45 -17.63 -17.01
N HIS A 234 27.84 -17.01 -16.01
CA HIS A 234 26.50 -17.38 -15.56
C HIS A 234 25.47 -17.29 -16.69
N GLY A 235 24.70 -18.36 -16.91
CA GLY A 235 23.62 -18.41 -17.90
C GLY A 235 24.04 -18.72 -19.35
N ALA A 236 25.31 -19.05 -19.61
CA ALA A 236 25.72 -19.50 -20.94
C ALA A 236 25.11 -20.87 -21.26
N LYS A 237 24.52 -21.02 -22.46
CA LYS A 237 23.95 -22.30 -22.96
C LYS A 237 25.02 -23.21 -23.59
N PHE A 238 26.11 -22.60 -24.05
CA PHE A 238 27.23 -23.26 -24.72
C PHE A 238 28.56 -22.69 -24.19
N CYS A 239 29.60 -23.53 -24.19
CA CYS A 239 30.94 -23.12 -23.82
C CYS A 239 31.54 -22.17 -24.88
N PRO A 240 32.00 -20.96 -24.51
CA PRO A 240 32.53 -19.99 -25.46
C PRO A 240 33.85 -20.41 -26.11
N ARG A 241 34.54 -21.42 -25.56
CA ARG A 241 35.81 -21.93 -26.10
C ARG A 241 35.66 -23.16 -26.99
N CYS A 242 34.89 -24.16 -26.55
CA CYS A 242 34.81 -25.44 -27.25
C CYS A 242 33.43 -25.73 -27.88
N GLY A 243 32.44 -24.87 -27.67
CA GLY A 243 31.11 -25.00 -28.25
C GLY A 243 30.23 -26.09 -27.63
N SER A 244 30.72 -26.86 -26.64
CA SER A 244 29.89 -27.89 -26.00
C SER A 244 28.72 -27.30 -25.23
N SER A 245 27.58 -28.00 -25.24
CA SER A 245 26.42 -27.59 -24.43
C SER A 245 26.73 -27.80 -22.96
N VAL A 246 26.38 -26.82 -22.16
CA VAL A 246 26.63 -26.77 -20.71
C VAL A 246 25.32 -26.73 -19.93
N LEU A 247 24.20 -26.91 -20.62
CA LEU A 247 22.90 -27.11 -20.00
C LEU A 247 22.93 -28.44 -19.25
N PRO A 248 22.47 -28.50 -18.00
CA PRO A 248 22.26 -29.77 -17.34
C PRO A 248 21.34 -30.60 -18.24
N ALA A 249 21.73 -31.85 -18.51
CA ALA A 249 20.86 -32.81 -19.17
C ALA A 249 19.56 -32.84 -18.35
N THR A 250 18.49 -32.28 -18.90
CA THR A 250 17.18 -32.40 -18.28
C THR A 250 16.84 -33.88 -18.36
N GLU A 251 16.60 -34.51 -17.22
CA GLU A 251 16.19 -35.91 -17.21
C GLU A 251 14.98 -36.07 -18.14
N PRO A 252 14.98 -37.08 -19.02
CA PRO A 252 13.92 -37.26 -19.99
C PRO A 252 12.59 -37.43 -19.24
N LEU A 253 11.64 -36.53 -19.50
CA LEU A 253 10.29 -36.63 -18.98
C LEU A 253 9.70 -37.96 -19.50
N LEU A 254 9.28 -38.87 -18.63
CA LEU A 254 8.73 -40.16 -19.05
C LEU A 254 7.21 -40.07 -19.18
N CYS A 255 6.64 -40.78 -20.15
CA CYS A 255 5.19 -40.88 -20.29
C CYS A 255 4.58 -41.61 -19.08
N PRO A 256 3.59 -41.04 -18.39
CA PRO A 256 2.99 -41.65 -17.20
C PRO A 256 2.11 -42.87 -17.49
N GLN A 257 1.94 -43.28 -18.76
CA GLN A 257 1.19 -44.48 -19.13
C GLN A 257 2.08 -45.60 -19.65
N CYS A 258 3.09 -45.31 -20.48
CA CYS A 258 3.91 -46.35 -21.11
C CYS A 258 5.41 -46.26 -20.80
N GLY A 259 5.85 -45.24 -20.04
CA GLY A 259 7.25 -45.10 -19.62
C GLY A 259 8.22 -44.61 -20.70
N THR A 260 7.75 -44.34 -21.92
CA THR A 260 8.60 -43.84 -23.02
C THR A 260 9.09 -42.42 -22.73
N ALA A 261 10.36 -42.14 -23.06
CA ALA A 261 10.91 -40.79 -23.01
C ALA A 261 10.15 -39.84 -23.94
N LEU A 262 9.72 -38.70 -23.40
CA LEU A 262 8.98 -37.66 -24.09
C LEU A 262 9.93 -36.59 -24.61
N PRO A 263 9.83 -36.19 -25.89
CA PRO A 263 10.53 -35.01 -26.40
C PRO A 263 10.09 -33.73 -25.66
N PRO A 264 10.96 -32.72 -25.50
CA PRO A 264 10.59 -31.45 -24.88
C PRO A 264 9.40 -30.79 -25.58
N GLY A 265 8.36 -30.42 -24.82
CA GLY A 265 7.16 -29.74 -25.34
C GLY A 265 6.12 -30.64 -26.03
N SER A 266 6.20 -31.97 -25.84
CA SER A 266 5.22 -32.90 -26.40
C SER A 266 3.84 -32.78 -25.73
N VAL A 267 2.80 -32.54 -26.56
CA VAL A 267 1.39 -32.47 -26.12
C VAL A 267 0.78 -33.88 -26.00
N PHE A 268 1.24 -34.83 -26.82
CA PHE A 268 0.82 -36.23 -26.81
C PHE A 268 2.03 -37.17 -26.83
N CYS A 269 1.90 -38.34 -26.22
CA CYS A 269 2.91 -39.39 -26.26
C CYS A 269 2.97 -40.05 -27.65
N PRO A 270 4.13 -40.13 -28.30
CA PRO A 270 4.25 -40.71 -29.65
C PRO A 270 4.09 -42.24 -29.69
N GLN A 271 4.17 -42.92 -28.54
CA GLN A 271 4.07 -44.38 -28.47
C GLN A 271 2.67 -44.86 -28.08
N CYS A 272 2.01 -44.22 -27.10
CA CYS A 272 0.69 -44.66 -26.61
C CYS A 272 -0.45 -43.66 -26.86
N GLY A 273 -0.17 -42.49 -27.42
CA GLY A 273 -1.18 -41.47 -27.73
C GLY A 273 -1.72 -40.67 -26.54
N LYS A 274 -1.27 -40.93 -25.30
CA LYS A 274 -1.73 -40.19 -24.10
C LYS A 274 -1.35 -38.72 -24.16
N LYS A 275 -2.32 -37.84 -23.88
CA LYS A 275 -2.10 -36.39 -23.72
C LYS A 275 -1.29 -36.11 -22.44
N ILE A 276 -0.24 -35.30 -22.55
CA ILE A 276 0.72 -34.98 -21.46
C ILE A 276 0.46 -33.60 -20.87
N ILE A 277 0.06 -32.63 -21.70
CA ILE A 277 -0.16 -31.22 -21.36
C ILE A 277 -1.53 -30.79 -21.90
#